data_AF-A0A2X3EZD3-F1
#
_entry.id   AF-A0A2X3EZD3-F1
#
_cell.length_a   1.000
_cell.length_b   1.000
_cell.length_c   1.000
_cell.angle_alpha   90.00
_cell.angle_beta   90.00
_cell.angle_gamma   90.00
#
_symmetry.space_group_name_H-M   'P 1'
#
loop_
_entity.id
_entity.type
_entity.pdbx_description
1 polymer ?
#
loop_
_entity_poly.entity_id
_entity_poly.type
_entity_poly.pdbx_seq_one_letter_code
_entity_poly.pdbx_strand_id
1 'polypeptide(L)' 'MSQPDAIIRIKNLRLRTFIGIKEEEIANRQDVVVNVAIHYPADKRATARTSMMR' A
#
# COMPACT_ATOMS: atom_id res chain seq x y z
N MET A 1 21.68 19.98 -4.38
CA MET A 1 20.42 20.10 -3.60
C MET A 1 19.77 18.73 -3.59
N SER A 2 19.69 18.06 -2.43
CA SER A 2 18.99 16.78 -2.31
C SER A 2 17.49 17.03 -2.50
N GLN A 3 16.88 16.45 -3.52
CA GLN A 3 15.43 16.53 -3.66
C GLN A 3 14.77 15.74 -2.53
N PRO A 4 13.65 16.23 -1.97
CA PRO A 4 12.91 15.47 -0.97
C PRO A 4 12.37 14.18 -1.60
N ASP A 5 12.43 13.06 -0.87
CA ASP A 5 11.88 11.79 -1.32
C ASP A 5 10.41 11.94 -1.70
N ALA A 6 10.03 11.34 -2.83
CA ALA A 6 8.63 11.21 -3.19
C ALA A 6 8.00 10.11 -2.32
N ILE A 7 6.86 10.41 -1.70
CA ILE A 7 6.13 9.45 -0.86
C ILE A 7 4.85 9.04 -1.57
N ILE A 8 4.75 7.76 -1.93
CA ILE A 8 3.52 7.15 -2.45
C ILE A 8 2.78 6.52 -1.26
N ARG A 9 1.49 6.82 -1.12
CA ARG A 9 0.66 6.30 -0.02
C ARG A 9 -0.51 5.51 -0.59
N ILE A 10 -0.66 4.26 -0.15
CA ILE A 10 -1.87 3.46 -0.35
C ILE A 10 -2.65 3.52 0.96
N LYS A 11 -3.86 4.10 0.91
CA LYS A 11 -4.72 4.25 2.07
C LYS A 11 -5.87 3.26 2.01
N ASN A 12 -6.20 2.68 3.16
CA ASN A 12 -7.37 1.85 3.38
C ASN A 12 -7.49 0.68 2.39
N LEU A 13 -6.39 -0.01 2.10
CA LEU A 13 -6.43 -1.21 1.27
C LEU A 13 -7.15 -2.32 2.04
N ARG A 14 -8.37 -2.65 1.63
CA ARG A 14 -9.18 -3.70 2.25
C ARG A 14 -8.85 -5.04 1.62
N LEU A 15 -8.40 -6.00 2.43
CA LEU A 15 -8.08 -7.36 2.00
C LEU A 15 -8.85 -8.35 2.87
N ARG A 16 -9.07 -9.56 2.36
CA ARG A 16 -9.67 -10.66 3.12
C ARG A 16 -8.70 -11.84 3.17
N THR A 17 -8.20 -12.16 4.35
CA THR A 17 -7.13 -13.15 4.53
C THR A 17 -7.26 -13.90 5.86
N PHE A 18 -6.58 -15.04 5.99
CA PHE A 18 -6.56 -15.83 7.24
C PHE A 18 -5.47 -15.27 8.17
N ILE A 19 -5.83 -14.93 9.41
CA ILE A 19 -4.90 -14.35 10.39
C ILE A 19 -5.24 -14.88 11.77
N GLY A 20 -4.31 -15.63 12.38
CA GLY A 20 -4.40 -16.00 13.78
C GLY A 20 -3.72 -17.33 14.08
N ILE A 21 -3.77 -17.71 15.35
CA ILE A 21 -3.11 -18.90 15.90
C ILE A 21 -4.16 -19.94 16.29
N LYS A 22 -5.40 -19.52 16.54
CA LYS A 22 -6.51 -20.44 16.85
C LYS A 22 -7.03 -21.11 15.59
N GLU A 23 -7.56 -22.32 15.73
CA GLU A 23 -8.15 -23.06 14.60
C GLU A 23 -9.27 -22.29 13.91
N GLU A 24 -10.11 -21.56 14.66
CA GLU A 24 -11.16 -20.71 14.11
C GLU A 24 -10.62 -19.59 13.21
N GLU A 25 -9.51 -18.98 13.62
CA GLU A 25 -8.87 -17.86 12.93
C GLU A 25 -8.13 -18.31 11.66
N ILE A 26 -7.66 -19.57 11.64
CA ILE A 26 -7.06 -20.23 10.47
C ILE A 26 -8.14 -20.73 9.51
N ALA A 27 -9.28 -21.19 10.04
CA ALA A 27 -10.40 -21.70 9.24
C ALA A 27 -11.20 -20.58 8.56
N ASN A 28 -11.27 -19.39 9.16
CA ASN A 28 -12.09 -18.27 8.67
C ASN A 28 -11.24 -17.10 8.19
N ARG A 29 -11.61 -16.52 7.05
CA ARG A 29 -10.98 -15.28 6.56
C ARG A 29 -11.54 -14.07 7.28
N GLN A 30 -10.67 -13.12 7.58
CA GLN A 30 -10.99 -11.87 8.24
C GLN A 30 -10.73 -10.69 7.29
N ASP A 31 -11.51 -9.63 7.45
CA ASP A 31 -11.29 -8.37 6.73
C ASP A 31 -10.20 -7.56 7.44
N VAL A 32 -9.18 -7.19 6.68
CA VAL A 32 -8.11 -6.32 7.15
C VAL A 32 -8.01 -5.05 6.33
N VAL A 33 -7.54 -3.99 6.98
CA VAL A 33 -7.24 -2.71 6.35
C VAL A 33 -5.74 -2.47 6.45
N VAL A 34 -5.08 -2.40 5.30
CA VAL A 34 -3.64 -2.16 5.19
C VAL A 34 -3.40 -0.73 4.71
N ASN A 35 -2.46 -0.05 5.35
CA ASN A 35 -1.96 1.25 4.91
C ASN A 35 -0.48 1.11 4.60
N VAL A 36 -0.05 1.60 3.43
CA VAL A 36 1.33 1.46 2.96
C VAL A 36 1.90 2.83 2.63
N ALA A 37 3.11 3.10 3.10
CA ALA A 37 3.91 4.26 2.69
C ALA A 37 5.17 3.77 1.99
N ILE A 38 5.34 4.16 0.73
CA ILE A 38 6.50 3.83 -0.10
C ILE A 38 7.30 5.10 -0.29
N HIS A 39 8.54 5.10 0.19
CA HIS A 39 9.50 6.19 0.02
C HIS A 39 10.35 5.91 -1.21
N TYR A 40 10.42 6.87 -2.13
CA TYR A 40 11.18 6.72 -3.36
C TYR A 40 12.03 7.97 -3.66
N PRO A 41 13.32 7.79 -4.02
CA PRO A 41 14.21 8.89 -4.39
C PRO A 41 13.66 9.70 -5.58
N ALA A 42 13.43 11.00 -5.38
CA ALA A 42 12.80 11.86 -6.39
C ALA A 42 13.65 12.06 -7.66
N ASP A 43 14.96 11.83 -7.58
CA ASP A 43 15.92 11.87 -8.69
C ASP A 43 15.70 10.77 -9.75
N LYS A 44 15.04 9.67 -9.39
CA LYS A 44 14.73 8.57 -10.33
C LYS A 44 13.31 8.64 -10.90
N ARG A 45 12.59 9.77 -10.76
CA ARG A 45 11.23 9.92 -11.30
C ARG A 45 11.20 9.71 -12.81
N ALA A 46 10.76 8.52 -13.23
CA ALA A 46 10.22 8.33 -14.57
C ALA A 46 8.92 9.16 -14.66
N THR A 47 8.79 9.97 -15.69
CA THR A 47 7.59 10.74 -16.04
C THR A 47 6.40 9.81 -16.26
N ALA A 48 5.72 9.41 -15.19
CA ALA A 48 4.42 8.76 -15.29
C ALA A 48 3.43 9.82 -15.76
N ARG A 49 3.10 9.80 -17.06
CA ARG A 49 2.01 10.61 -17.62
C ARG A 49 0.73 10.22 -16.90
N THR A 50 0.26 11.09 -15.99
CA THR A 50 -1.07 10.97 -15.41
C THR A 50 -2.10 11.32 -16.49
N SER A 51 -2.54 10.29 -17.22
CA SER A 51 -3.79 10.29 -17.99
C SER A 51 -4.71 9.25 -17.36
N MET A 52 -5.30 9.59 -16.22
CA MET A 52 -6.43 8.91 -15.56
C MET A 52 -6.53 9.58 -14.18
N MET A 53 -7.63 10.14 -13.71
CA MET A 53 -9.04 9.98 -14.04
C MET A 53 -9.75 11.28 -13.64
N ARG A 54 -10.79 11.65 -14.38
CA ARG A 54 -11.94 12.39 -13.82
C ARG A 54 -12.67 11.47 -12.85
#